data_AF-A0A3N5TN02-F1
#
_entry.id   AF-A0A3N5TN02-F1
#
_cell.length_a   1.000
_cell.length_b   1.000
_cell.length_c   1.000
_cell.angle_alpha   90.00
_cell.angle_beta   90.00
_cell.angle_gamma   90.00
#
_symmetry.space_group_name_H-M   'P 1'
#
loop_
_entity.id
_entity.type
_entity.pdbx_description
1 polymer ?
#
loop_
_entity_poly.entity_id
_entity_poly.type
_entity_poly.pdbx_seq_one_letter_code
_entity_poly.pdbx_strand_id
1 'polypeptide(L)' 'MNYVTDTHSLVWYFTDDQRLSKKALKSFESTVKAGQVIVPTVVLAEVLFIAKKGRIPIGFMATVAKIEA' A
#
# COMPACT_ATOMS: atom_id res chain seq x y z
N MET A 1 9.51 8.45 11.55
CA MET A 1 9.48 7.05 12.01
C MET A 1 9.40 6.18 10.78
N ASN A 2 10.08 5.03 10.75
CA ASN A 2 9.99 4.12 9.62
C ASN A 2 8.98 3.02 9.91
N TYR A 3 8.20 2.64 8.90
CA TYR A 3 7.19 1.60 8.99
C TYR A 3 7.43 0.54 7.92
N VAL A 4 6.92 -0.66 8.16
CA VAL A 4 6.81 -1.72 7.15
C VAL A 4 5.33 -1.92 6.88
N THR A 5 4.92 -1.92 5.61
CA THR A 5 3.51 -2.13 5.27
C THR A 5 3.21 -3.59 4.94
N ASP A 6 1.98 -3.99 5.22
CA ASP A 6 1.36 -5.21 4.71
C ASP A 6 0.58 -4.91 3.42
N THR A 7 0.23 -5.94 2.67
CA THR A 7 -0.52 -5.89 1.41
C THR A 7 -1.86 -5.19 1.55
N HIS A 8 -2.66 -5.55 2.56
CA HIS A 8 -3.97 -4.91 2.75
C HIS A 8 -3.86 -3.43 3.05
N SER A 9 -2.93 -3.06 3.94
CA SER A 9 -2.74 -1.66 4.34
C SER A 9 -2.29 -0.80 3.16
N LEU A 10 -1.36 -1.31 2.33
CA LEU A 10 -0.89 -0.61 1.13
C LEU A 10 -2.01 -0.44 0.09
N VAL A 11 -2.72 -1.53 -0.21
CA VAL A 11 -3.82 -1.50 -1.19
C VAL A 11 -4.90 -0.53 -0.73
N TRP A 12 -5.35 -0.63 0.52
CA TRP A 12 -6.41 0.24 1.04
C TRP A 12 -6.00 1.70 1.07
N TYR A 13 -4.75 2.01 1.38
CA TYR A 13 -4.23 3.37 1.31
C TYR A 13 -4.27 3.92 -0.12
N PHE A 14 -3.82 3.15 -1.11
CA PHE A 14 -3.81 3.60 -2.51
C PHE A 14 -5.19 3.68 -3.17
N THR A 15 -6.19 3.05 -2.58
CA THR A 15 -7.57 3.01 -3.11
C THR A 15 -8.56 3.76 -2.22
N ASP A 16 -8.09 4.53 -1.23
CA ASP A 16 -8.93 5.25 -0.27
C ASP A 16 -10.01 4.37 0.38
N ASP A 17 -9.69 3.10 0.68
CA ASP A 17 -10.64 2.13 1.22
C ASP A 17 -10.88 2.35 2.73
N GLN A 18 -12.15 2.38 3.12
CA GLN A 18 -12.58 2.63 4.51
C GLN A 18 -12.09 1.57 5.52
N ARG A 19 -11.63 0.41 5.05
CA ARG A 19 -11.02 -0.64 5.90
C ARG A 19 -9.67 -0.22 6.46
N LEU A 20 -9.01 0.79 5.89
CA LEU A 20 -7.77 1.32 6.45
C LEU A 20 -8.06 2.01 7.80
N SER A 21 -7.47 1.48 8.87
CA SER A 21 -7.63 2.11 10.19
C SER A 21 -7.07 3.53 10.20
N LYS A 22 -7.67 4.42 11.01
CA LYS A 22 -7.18 5.80 11.22
C LYS A 22 -5.71 5.85 11.66
N LYS A 23 -5.26 4.84 12.42
CA LYS A 23 -3.86 4.73 12.85
C LYS A 23 -2.94 4.45 11.68
N ALA A 24 -3.30 3.49 10.82
CA ALA A 24 -2.52 3.16 9.63
C ALA A 24 -2.47 4.34 8.65
N LEU A 25 -3.61 4.98 8.38
CA LEU A 25 -3.67 6.21 7.58
C LEU A 25 -2.73 7.28 8.14
N LYS A 26 -2.79 7.56 9.44
CA LYS A 26 -1.90 8.53 10.08
C LYS A 26 -0.42 8.15 9.94
N SER A 27 -0.08 6.86 10.02
CA SER A 27 1.30 6.41 9.78
C SER A 27 1.75 6.74 8.35
N PHE A 28 0.96 6.40 7.32
CA PHE A 28 1.27 6.73 5.93
C PHE A 28 1.43 8.24 5.74
N GLU A 29 0.44 9.03 6.14
CA GLU A 29 0.44 10.49 6.02
C GLU A 29 1.62 11.15 6.77
N SER A 30 2.00 10.60 7.93
CA SER A 30 3.14 11.13 8.68
C SER A 30 4.48 10.96 7.93
N THR A 31 4.60 9.88 7.14
CA THR A 31 5.82 9.58 6.39
C THR A 31 6.01 10.45 5.14
N VAL A 32 4.92 11.02 4.60
CA VAL A 32 4.99 12.02 3.52
C VAL A 32 5.83 13.24 3.94
N LYS A 33 5.78 13.60 5.23
CA LYS A 33 6.59 14.71 5.78
C LYS A 33 7.96 14.25 6.26
N ALA A 34 8.02 13.11 6.97
CA ALA A 34 9.28 12.58 7.52
C ALA A 34 9.21 11.08 7.85
N GLY A 35 10.20 10.33 7.35
CA GLY A 35 10.31 8.88 7.54
C GLY A 35 10.12 8.12 6.24
N GLN A 36 10.01 6.79 6.33
CA GLN A 36 9.84 5.92 5.17
C GLN A 36 8.84 4.80 5.46
N VAL A 37 8.09 4.40 4.43
CA VAL A 37 7.34 3.14 4.43
C VAL A 37 8.09 2.15 3.56
N ILE A 38 8.56 1.07 4.17
CA ILE A 38 9.24 -0.02 3.50
C ILE A 38 8.16 -0.97 2.97
N VAL A 39 8.20 -1.24 1.67
CA VAL A 39 7.34 -2.22 1.00
C VAL A 39 8.16 -3.50 0.78
N PRO A 40 7.90 -4.60 1.52
CA PRO A 40 8.58 -5.86 1.28
C PRO A 40 8.27 -6.41 -0.12
N THR A 41 9.25 -7.08 -0.75
CA THR A 41 9.04 -7.69 -2.08
C THR A 41 7.88 -8.70 -2.09
N VAL A 42 7.64 -9.41 -0.98
CA VAL A 42 6.50 -10.34 -0.86
C VAL A 42 5.15 -9.63 -0.97
N VAL A 43 5.04 -8.39 -0.47
CA VAL A 43 3.82 -7.58 -0.61
C VAL A 43 3.54 -7.28 -2.08
N LEU A 44 4.57 -6.98 -2.87
CA LEU A 44 4.41 -6.79 -4.32
C LEU A 44 3.94 -8.07 -5.02
N ALA A 45 4.47 -9.24 -4.64
CA ALA A 45 4.04 -10.52 -5.17
C ALA A 45 2.57 -10.84 -4.83
N GLU A 46 2.13 -10.53 -3.60
CA GLU A 46 0.74 -10.68 -3.18
C GLU A 46 -0.20 -9.75 -3.94
N VAL A 47 0.16 -8.46 -4.10
CA VAL A 47 -0.58 -7.50 -4.92
C VAL A 47 -0.73 -8.02 -6.35
N LEU A 48 0.34 -8.51 -6.97
CA LEU A 48 0.30 -9.12 -8.31
C LEU A 48 -0.72 -10.27 -8.38
N PHE A 49 -0.69 -11.16 -7.38
CA PHE A 49 -1.56 -12.32 -7.33
C PHE A 49 -3.03 -11.96 -7.16
N ILE A 50 -3.37 -11.06 -6.23
CA ILE A 50 -4.76 -10.66 -5.97
C ILE A 50 -5.33 -9.75 -7.07
N ALA A 51 -4.48 -8.91 -7.70
CA ALA A 51 -4.86 -8.11 -8.87
C ALA A 51 -5.21 -9.01 -10.07
N LYS A 52 -4.39 -10.04 -10.36
CA LYS A 52 -4.69 -11.03 -11.42
C LYS A 52 -6.00 -11.77 -11.21
N LYS A 53 -6.43 -11.94 -9.96
CA LYS A 53 -7.71 -12.56 -9.60
C LYS A 53 -8.90 -11.58 -9.61
N GLY A 54 -8.69 -10.30 -9.97
CA GLY A 54 -9.73 -9.28 -9.95
C GLY A 54 -10.27 -8.96 -8.54
N ARG A 55 -9.49 -9.22 -7.49
CA ARG A 55 -9.94 -9.07 -6.09
C ARG A 55 -9.75 -7.69 -5.50
N ILE A 56 -9.03 -6.81 -6.20
CA ILE A 56 -8.74 -5.43 -5.77
C ILE A 56 -8.94 -4.47 -6.96
N PRO A 57 -9.31 -3.20 -6.70
CA PRO A 57 -9.61 -2.24 -7.76
C PRO A 57 -8.36 -1.61 -8.39
N ILE A 58 -7.16 -1.88 -7.85
CA ILE A 58 -5.88 -1.38 -8.35
C ILE A 58 -5.07 -2.53 -8.98
N GLY A 59 -4.54 -2.30 -10.19
CA GLY A 59 -3.67 -3.25 -10.88
C GLY A 59 -2.22 -3.18 -10.39
N PHE A 60 -1.45 -4.26 -10.58
CA PHE A 60 -0.05 -4.33 -10.15
C PHE A 60 0.81 -3.18 -10.66
N MET A 61 0.75 -2.88 -11.96
CA MET A 61 1.53 -1.78 -12.56
C MET A 61 1.14 -0.41 -11.98
N ALA A 62 -0.15 -0.20 -11.69
CA ALA A 62 -0.60 1.03 -11.06
C ALA A 62 -0.11 1.14 -9.61
N THR A 63 -0.04 0.03 -8.87
CA THR A 63 0.56 0.01 -7.53
C THR A 63 2.04 0.39 -7.58
N VAL A 64 2.82 -0.18 -8.50
CA VAL A 64 4.26 0.16 -8.64
C VAL A 64 4.44 1.63 -8.99
N ALA A 65 3.68 2.15 -9.95
CA ALA A 65 3.73 3.56 -10.32
C ALA A 65 3.41 4.52 -9.15
N LYS A 66 2.52 4.12 -8.23
CA LYS A 66 2.23 4.90 -7.01
C LYS A 66 3.34 4.85 -5.96
N ILE A 67 4.20 3.84 -5.98
CA ILE A 67 5.35 3.74 -5.06
C ILE A 67 6.54 4.58 -5.55
N GLU A 68 6.69 4.69 -6.87
CA GLU A 68 7.79 5.42 -7.52
C GLU A 68 7.55 6.93 -7.66
N ALA A 69 6.30 7.39 -7.45
CA ALA A 69 5.89 8.80 -7.53
C ALA A 69 6.26 9.60 -6.28
#